data_AF-A0A1F9HLQ5-F1
#
_entry.id   AF-A0A1F9HLQ5-F1
#
_cell.length_a   1.000
_cell.length_b   1.000
_cell.length_c   1.000
_cell.angle_alpha   90.00
_cell.angle_beta   90.00
_cell.angle_gamma   90.00
#
_symmetry.space_group_name_H-M   'P 1'
#
loop_
_entity.id
_entity.type
_entity.pdbx_description
1 polymer ?
#
loop_
_entity_poly.entity_id
_entity_poly.type
_entity_poly.pdbx_seq_one_letter_code
_entity_poly.pdbx_strand_id
1 'polypeptide(L)'
;MPLTRRKAWGFVGAYVALIYTGLYFTPFIGHYLSKRNALGSFIGWTYALSGLFLVYFFYFKLKIRKAEAYGLLLGLGILCQGAMQRMEETLDRLHFLEYGLLYFLVYLAFRFSSDGIVLIGRAILLCSLLALVDEGLQGLLPNRMAEWHDVLINISACYLAAGVVAVACKYRSSEKVV
;
A
#
# COMPACT_ATOMS: atom_id res chain seq x y z
N MET A 1 -11.84 -7.46 -19.36
CA MET A 1 -11.36 -8.85 -19.19
C MET A 1 -11.37 -9.22 -17.71
N PRO A 2 -11.81 -10.42 -17.32
CA PRO A 2 -11.73 -10.87 -15.94
C PRO A 2 -10.27 -11.04 -15.50
N LEU A 3 -9.97 -10.68 -14.25
CA LEU A 3 -8.66 -10.91 -13.66
C LEU A 3 -8.45 -12.42 -13.47
N THR A 4 -7.41 -12.98 -14.09
CA THR A 4 -7.01 -14.38 -13.91
C THR A 4 -5.87 -14.48 -12.91
N ARG A 5 -5.66 -15.65 -12.29
CA ARG A 5 -4.54 -15.90 -11.37
C ARG A 5 -3.20 -15.49 -11.96
N ARG A 6 -2.92 -15.91 -13.21
CA ARG A 6 -1.67 -15.58 -13.92
C ARG A 6 -1.49 -14.07 -14.10
N LYS A 7 -2.57 -13.35 -14.46
CA LYS A 7 -2.53 -11.89 -14.62
C LYS A 7 -2.31 -11.17 -13.28
N ALA A 8 -2.94 -11.64 -12.20
CA ALA A 8 -2.77 -11.07 -10.87
C ALA A 8 -1.31 -11.18 -10.39
N TRP A 9 -0.69 -12.36 -10.52
CA TRP A 9 0.73 -12.53 -10.22
C TRP A 9 1.64 -11.75 -11.17
N GLY A 10 1.25 -11.62 -12.44
CA GLY A 10 1.93 -10.74 -13.38
C GLY A 10 1.95 -9.27 -12.92
N PHE A 11 0.83 -8.76 -12.40
CA PHE A 11 0.77 -7.41 -11.82
C PHE A 11 1.62 -7.27 -10.56
N VAL A 12 1.62 -8.27 -9.67
CA VAL A 12 2.51 -8.28 -8.48
C VAL A 12 3.97 -8.21 -8.93
N GLY A 13 4.40 -9.08 -9.85
CA GLY A 13 5.78 -9.10 -10.33
C GLY A 13 6.19 -7.79 -11.02
N ALA A 14 5.32 -7.24 -11.87
CA ALA A 14 5.56 -5.95 -12.51
C ALA A 14 5.66 -4.80 -11.50
N TYR A 15 4.84 -4.82 -10.45
CA TYR A 15 4.84 -3.78 -9.43
C TYR A 15 6.05 -3.88 -8.49
N VAL A 16 6.47 -5.09 -8.12
CA VAL A 16 7.72 -5.31 -7.38
C VAL A 16 8.92 -4.83 -8.19
N ALA A 17 8.96 -5.15 -9.49
CA ALA A 17 9.99 -4.63 -10.37
C ALA A 17 9.97 -3.09 -10.45
N LEU A 18 8.79 -2.47 -10.45
CA LEU A 18 8.66 -1.01 -10.39
C LEU A 18 9.24 -0.44 -9.09
N ILE A 19 8.95 -1.03 -7.93
CA ILE A 19 9.51 -0.59 -6.64
C ILE A 19 11.04 -0.70 -6.66
N TYR A 20 11.58 -1.87 -7.07
CA TYR A 20 13.03 -2.10 -7.05
C TYR A 20 13.79 -1.26 -8.07
N THR A 21 13.23 -1.04 -9.26
CA THR A 21 13.80 -0.07 -10.21
C THR A 21 13.68 1.36 -9.67
N GLY A 22 12.59 1.66 -8.97
CA GLY A 22 12.37 2.90 -8.24
C GLY A 22 13.50 3.23 -7.28
N LEU A 23 14.08 2.27 -6.56
CA LEU A 23 15.21 2.51 -5.64
C LEU A 23 16.36 3.30 -6.29
N TYR A 24 16.63 3.07 -7.57
CA TYR A 24 17.67 3.78 -8.31
C TYR A 24 17.24 5.18 -8.78
N PHE A 25 15.97 5.34 -9.20
CA PHE A 25 15.46 6.59 -9.78
C PHE A 25 14.86 7.57 -8.76
N THR A 26 14.32 7.06 -7.65
CA THR A 26 13.64 7.83 -6.60
C THR A 26 14.53 8.92 -6.00
N PRO A 27 15.84 8.71 -5.74
CA PRO A 27 16.72 9.81 -5.29
C PRO A 27 16.81 10.96 -6.30
N PHE A 28 16.84 10.67 -7.60
CA PHE A 28 16.90 11.69 -8.66
C PHE A 28 15.62 12.52 -8.71
N ILE A 29 14.46 11.85 -8.70
CA ILE A 29 13.15 12.50 -8.72
C ILE A 29 12.93 13.30 -7.42
N GLY A 30 13.27 12.69 -6.28
CA GLY A 30 13.20 13.31 -4.97
C GLY A 30 14.02 14.60 -4.90
N HIS A 31 15.27 14.56 -5.34
CA HIS A 31 16.13 15.74 -5.40
C HIS A 31 15.58 16.83 -6.34
N TYR A 32 15.10 16.44 -7.51
CA TYR A 32 14.50 17.36 -8.48
C TYR A 32 13.26 18.07 -7.93
N LEU A 33 12.37 17.35 -7.24
CA LEU A 33 11.17 17.90 -6.62
C LEU A 33 11.48 18.71 -5.35
N SER A 34 12.46 18.26 -4.56
CA SER A 34 12.90 18.95 -3.35
C SER A 34 13.49 20.33 -3.69
N LYS A 35 14.34 20.43 -4.72
CA LYS A 35 14.86 21.70 -5.24
C LYS A 35 13.78 22.71 -5.64
N ARG A 36 12.57 22.23 -5.96
CA ARG A 36 11.42 23.07 -6.35
C ARG A 36 10.45 23.33 -5.20
N ASN A 37 10.77 22.89 -3.98
CA ASN A 37 9.87 22.88 -2.82
C ASN A 37 8.51 22.20 -3.12
N ALA A 38 8.49 21.26 -4.08
CA ALA A 38 7.27 20.64 -4.58
C ALA A 38 7.04 19.23 -4.02
N LEU A 39 8.06 18.62 -3.40
CA LEU A 39 8.03 17.23 -2.95
C LEU A 39 6.91 16.97 -1.92
N GLY A 40 6.79 17.81 -0.90
CA GLY A 40 5.74 17.68 0.12
C GLY A 40 4.33 17.79 -0.46
N SER A 41 4.10 18.78 -1.34
CA SER A 41 2.82 18.95 -2.03
C SER A 41 2.50 17.78 -2.95
N PHE A 42 3.49 17.29 -3.70
CA PHE A 42 3.33 16.13 -4.57
C PHE A 42 2.82 14.92 -3.78
N ILE A 43 3.49 14.57 -2.69
CA ILE A 43 3.06 13.46 -1.82
C ILE A 43 1.69 13.72 -1.22
N GLY A 44 1.43 14.93 -0.71
CA GLY A 44 0.12 15.30 -0.16
C GLY A 44 -1.01 15.07 -1.17
N TRP A 45 -0.83 15.48 -2.42
CA TRP A 45 -1.79 15.23 -3.50
C TRP A 45 -1.91 13.75 -3.84
N THR A 46 -0.82 12.99 -3.87
CA THR A 46 -0.87 11.54 -4.11
C THR A 46 -1.74 10.83 -3.07
N TYR A 47 -1.57 11.16 -1.79
CA TYR A 47 -2.38 10.60 -0.72
C TYR A 47 -3.84 11.05 -0.77
N ALA A 48 -4.09 12.34 -1.01
CA ALA A 48 -5.44 12.88 -1.13
C ALA A 48 -6.22 12.20 -2.27
N LEU A 49 -5.60 12.08 -3.46
CA LEU A 49 -6.19 11.41 -4.61
C LEU A 49 -6.41 9.91 -4.35
N SER A 50 -5.48 9.24 -3.66
CA SER A 50 -5.62 7.83 -3.28
C SER A 50 -6.79 7.62 -2.31
N GLY A 51 -6.95 8.51 -1.32
CA GLY A 51 -8.08 8.50 -0.40
C GLY A 51 -9.41 8.72 -1.10
N LEU A 52 -9.49 9.72 -1.98
CA LEU A 52 -10.68 9.98 -2.81
C LEU A 52 -11.01 8.78 -3.71
N PHE A 53 -9.99 8.16 -4.32
CA PHE A 53 -10.16 6.96 -5.12
C PHE A 53 -10.71 5.79 -4.29
N LEU A 54 -10.23 5.58 -3.07
CA LEU A 54 -10.74 4.55 -2.16
C LEU A 54 -12.22 4.79 -1.82
N VAL A 55 -12.60 6.03 -1.46
CA VAL A 55 -14.00 6.39 -1.19
C VAL A 55 -14.87 6.16 -2.41
N TYR A 56 -14.44 6.63 -3.58
CA TYR A 56 -15.11 6.41 -4.86
C TYR A 56 -15.29 4.91 -5.14
N PHE A 57 -14.23 4.12 -4.96
CA PHE A 57 -14.26 2.68 -5.21
C PHE A 57 -15.23 1.97 -4.26
N PHE A 58 -15.23 2.31 -2.97
CA PHE A 58 -16.16 1.74 -1.99
C PHE A 58 -17.62 2.08 -2.32
N TYR A 59 -17.89 3.35 -2.62
CA TYR A 59 -19.26 3.84 -2.83
C TYR A 59 -19.86 3.39 -4.17
N PHE A 60 -19.08 3.44 -5.25
CA PHE A 60 -19.58 3.19 -6.61
C PHE A 60 -19.29 1.78 -7.12
N LYS A 61 -18.14 1.19 -6.77
CA LYS A 61 -17.75 -0.15 -7.27
C LYS A 61 -18.11 -1.27 -6.30
N LEU A 62 -17.86 -1.09 -5.01
CA LEU A 62 -18.24 -2.06 -3.98
C LEU A 62 -19.69 -1.86 -3.52
N LYS A 63 -20.29 -0.72 -3.84
CA LYS A 63 -21.66 -0.32 -3.49
C LYS A 63 -21.94 -0.22 -1.98
N ILE A 64 -20.92 -0.24 -1.14
CA ILE A 64 -21.05 -0.21 0.32
C ILE A 64 -21.68 1.11 0.77
N ARG A 65 -22.90 1.09 1.34
CA ARG A 65 -23.61 2.32 1.81
C ARG A 65 -23.65 2.53 3.32
N LYS A 66 -23.10 1.60 4.09
CA LYS A 66 -23.11 1.67 5.57
C LYS A 66 -22.15 2.75 6.09
N ALA A 67 -22.66 3.68 6.89
CA ALA A 67 -21.87 4.79 7.46
C ALA A 67 -20.69 4.30 8.32
N GLU A 68 -20.85 3.17 9.00
CA GLU A 68 -19.81 2.57 9.83
C GLU A 68 -18.57 2.17 9.02
N ALA A 69 -18.75 1.77 7.75
CA ALA A 69 -17.63 1.46 6.86
C ALA A 69 -16.78 2.72 6.59
N TYR A 70 -17.43 3.85 6.35
CA TYR A 70 -16.75 5.14 6.13
C TYR A 70 -16.14 5.69 7.42
N GLY A 71 -16.77 5.46 8.57
CA GLY A 71 -16.18 5.76 9.87
C GLY A 71 -14.89 4.96 10.12
N LEU A 72 -14.87 3.67 9.77
CA LEU A 72 -13.65 2.84 9.86
C LEU A 72 -12.57 3.28 8.85
N LEU A 73 -12.96 3.61 7.62
CA LEU A 73 -12.02 4.16 6.64
C LEU A 73 -11.42 5.50 7.08
N LEU A 74 -12.23 6.37 7.69
CA LEU A 74 -11.75 7.61 8.28
C LEU A 74 -10.76 7.33 9.43
N GLY A 75 -11.09 6.40 10.32
CA GLY A 75 -10.18 5.95 11.37
C GLY A 75 -8.84 5.44 10.83
N LEU A 76 -8.87 4.59 9.80
CA LEU A 76 -7.66 4.13 9.10
C LEU A 76 -6.91 5.30 8.42
N GLY A 77 -7.61 6.27 7.85
CA GLY A 77 -7.02 7.48 7.28
C GLY A 77 -6.30 8.34 8.34
N ILE A 78 -6.88 8.48 9.54
CA ILE A 78 -6.25 9.17 10.67
C ILE A 78 -4.99 8.42 11.12
N LEU A 79 -5.05 7.09 11.22
CA LEU A 79 -3.87 6.27 11.55
C LEU A 79 -2.77 6.41 10.48
N CYS A 80 -3.15 6.42 9.20
CA CYS A 80 -2.24 6.69 8.08
C CYS A 80 -1.53 8.03 8.24
N GLN A 81 -2.31 9.09 8.49
CA GLN A 81 -1.79 10.44 8.66
C GLN A 81 -0.86 10.53 9.87
N GLY A 82 -1.23 9.90 10.99
CA GLY A 82 -0.40 9.83 12.19
C GLY A 82 0.91 9.08 11.95
N ALA A 83 0.89 7.98 11.19
CA ALA A 83 2.11 7.27 10.79
C ALA A 83 3.01 8.16 9.91
N MET A 84 2.45 8.85 8.92
CA MET A 84 3.20 9.74 8.03
C MET A 84 3.86 10.92 8.76
N GLN A 85 3.23 11.44 9.82
CA GLN A 85 3.79 12.52 10.63
C GLN A 85 5.02 12.09 11.44
N ARG A 86 5.18 10.78 11.68
CA ARG A 86 6.34 10.22 12.36
C ARG A 86 7.50 9.87 11.43
N MET A 87 7.27 9.94 10.11
CA MET A 87 8.30 9.73 9.10
C MET A 87 9.04 11.05 8.88
N GLU A 88 10.33 11.04 9.20
CA GLU A 88 11.23 12.19 9.05
C GLU A 88 11.51 12.44 7.57
N GLU A 89 11.81 11.38 6.83
CA GLU A 89 12.08 11.48 5.41
C GLU A 89 10.79 11.48 4.60
N THR A 90 10.71 12.45 3.68
CA THR A 90 9.54 12.60 2.82
C THR A 90 9.41 11.42 1.84
N LEU A 91 10.53 10.77 1.50
CA LEU A 91 10.57 9.59 0.63
C LEU A 91 10.00 8.33 1.29
N ASP A 92 10.04 8.22 2.62
CA ASP A 92 9.48 7.06 3.34
C ASP A 92 7.96 7.02 3.20
N ARG A 93 7.34 8.20 3.09
CA ARG A 93 5.90 8.34 2.83
C ARG A 93 5.54 7.79 1.45
N LEU A 94 6.43 7.91 0.45
CA LEU A 94 6.18 7.29 -0.86
C LEU A 94 6.18 5.76 -0.74
N HIS A 95 7.22 5.19 -0.10
CA HIS A 95 7.35 3.75 0.10
C HIS A 95 6.18 3.19 0.92
N PHE A 96 5.72 3.93 1.94
CA PHE A 96 4.55 3.54 2.71
C PHE A 96 3.30 3.38 1.82
N LEU A 97 3.06 4.31 0.89
CA LEU A 97 1.96 4.16 -0.06
C LEU A 97 2.18 2.98 -1.03
N GLU A 98 3.41 2.80 -1.51
CA GLU A 98 3.78 1.71 -2.42
C GLU A 98 3.54 0.33 -1.80
N TYR A 99 3.97 0.12 -0.56
CA TYR A 99 3.77 -1.14 0.14
C TYR A 99 2.29 -1.39 0.51
N GLY A 100 1.53 -0.33 0.78
CA GLY A 100 0.08 -0.44 0.92
C GLY A 100 -0.60 -0.95 -0.35
N LEU A 101 -0.18 -0.45 -1.52
CA LEU A 101 -0.68 -0.91 -2.82
C LEU A 101 -0.19 -2.31 -3.18
N LEU A 102 1.09 -2.63 -2.89
CA LEU A 102 1.67 -3.95 -3.07
C LEU A 102 0.84 -5.00 -2.31
N TYR A 103 0.50 -4.72 -1.05
CA TYR A 103 -0.36 -5.60 -0.26
C TYR A 103 -1.69 -5.88 -0.96
N PHE A 104 -2.35 -4.85 -1.52
CA PHE A 104 -3.60 -5.04 -2.24
C PHE A 104 -3.45 -5.95 -3.46
N LEU A 105 -2.37 -5.77 -4.25
CA LEU A 105 -2.09 -6.62 -5.41
C LEU A 105 -1.80 -8.07 -5.01
N VAL A 106 -0.99 -8.26 -3.97
CA VAL A 106 -0.67 -9.58 -3.41
C VAL A 106 -1.93 -10.27 -2.87
N TYR A 107 -2.78 -9.55 -2.15
CA TYR A 107 -4.09 -10.05 -1.69
C TYR A 107 -4.95 -10.50 -2.87
N LEU A 108 -5.03 -9.69 -3.94
CA LEU A 108 -5.77 -10.04 -5.16
C LEU A 108 -5.20 -11.26 -5.89
N ALA A 109 -3.90 -11.53 -5.76
CA ALA A 109 -3.25 -12.70 -6.35
C ALA A 109 -3.49 -13.97 -5.51
N PHE A 110 -3.41 -13.87 -4.19
CA PHE A 110 -3.63 -15.01 -3.29
C PHE A 110 -5.10 -15.42 -3.17
N ARG A 111 -6.07 -14.53 -3.43
CA ARG A 111 -7.51 -14.86 -3.35
C ARG A 111 -7.94 -16.02 -4.26
N PHE A 112 -7.12 -16.38 -5.24
CA PHE A 112 -7.37 -17.53 -6.13
C PHE A 112 -6.93 -18.88 -5.53
N SER A 113 -6.27 -18.87 -4.37
CA SER A 113 -5.69 -20.06 -3.73
C SER A 113 -5.86 -20.09 -2.21
N SER A 114 -6.48 -19.06 -1.62
CA SER A 114 -6.64 -18.89 -0.17
C SER A 114 -7.84 -17.99 0.12
N ASP A 115 -8.41 -18.16 1.30
CA ASP A 115 -9.57 -17.43 1.79
C ASP A 115 -9.43 -17.03 3.27
N GLY A 116 -10.41 -16.26 3.75
CA GLY A 116 -10.50 -15.85 5.16
C GLY A 116 -9.25 -15.19 5.73
N ILE A 117 -8.94 -15.52 6.98
CA ILE A 117 -7.78 -14.98 7.71
C ILE A 117 -6.44 -15.49 7.14
N VAL A 118 -6.43 -16.72 6.59
CA VAL A 118 -5.23 -17.31 5.99
C VAL A 118 -4.78 -16.52 4.77
N LEU A 119 -5.73 -16.05 3.95
CA LEU A 119 -5.45 -15.15 2.83
C LEU A 119 -4.77 -13.85 3.28
N ILE A 120 -5.32 -13.19 4.32
CA ILE A 120 -4.75 -11.95 4.87
C ILE A 120 -3.32 -12.22 5.38
N GLY A 121 -3.15 -13.26 6.21
CA GLY A 121 -1.86 -13.61 6.78
C GLY A 121 -0.79 -13.92 5.73
N ARG A 122 -1.13 -14.68 4.68
CA ARG A 122 -0.22 -14.97 3.55
C ARG A 122 0.18 -13.72 2.77
N ALA A 123 -0.76 -12.80 2.57
CA ALA A 123 -0.48 -11.55 1.88
C ALA A 123 0.46 -10.65 2.71
N ILE A 124 0.22 -10.52 4.02
CA ILE A 124 1.12 -9.79 4.92
C ILE A 124 2.51 -10.44 4.91
N LEU A 125 2.59 -11.75 5.11
CA LEU A 125 3.87 -12.47 5.15
C LEU A 125 4.69 -12.25 3.88
N LEU A 126 4.08 -12.38 2.70
CA LEU A 126 4.81 -12.16 1.45
C LEU A 126 5.28 -10.71 1.32
N CYS A 127 4.45 -9.72 1.69
CA CYS A 127 4.86 -8.32 1.62
C CYS A 127 5.95 -8.00 2.63
N SER A 128 5.93 -8.58 3.83
CA SER A 128 7.01 -8.48 4.82
C SER A 128 8.32 -9.05 4.30
N LEU A 129 8.28 -10.20 3.61
CA LEU A 129 9.47 -10.78 2.98
C LEU A 129 9.99 -9.87 1.86
N LEU A 130 9.11 -9.28 1.06
CA LEU A 130 9.50 -8.32 0.02
C LEU A 130 10.09 -7.03 0.59
N ALA A 131 9.58 -6.55 1.74
CA ALA A 131 10.14 -5.41 2.47
C ALA A 131 11.56 -5.69 2.99
N LEU A 132 11.82 -6.91 3.49
CA LEU A 132 13.16 -7.33 3.90
C LEU A 132 14.12 -7.40 2.70
N VAL A 133 13.65 -7.89 1.55
CA VAL A 133 14.45 -7.95 0.32
C VAL A 133 14.77 -6.54 -0.17
N ASP A 134 13.79 -5.65 -0.17
CA ASP A 134 13.94 -4.25 -0.56
C ASP A 134 15.00 -3.55 0.28
N GLU A 135 14.95 -3.71 1.61
CA GLU A 135 15.95 -3.19 2.53
C GLU A 135 17.34 -3.77 2.27
N GLY A 136 17.41 -5.08 2.03
CA GLY A 136 18.65 -5.75 1.66
C GLY A 136 19.23 -5.18 0.37
N LEU A 137 18.40 -4.92 -0.64
CA LEU A 137 18.82 -4.30 -1.90
C LEU A 137 19.26 -2.84 -1.71
N GLN A 138 18.56 -2.09 -0.86
CA GLN A 138 18.94 -0.72 -0.50
C GLN A 138 20.29 -0.67 0.20
N GLY A 139 20.58 -1.61 1.10
CA GLY A 139 21.88 -1.74 1.77
C GLY A 139 23.04 -2.09 0.85
N LEU A 140 22.77 -2.57 -0.37
CA LEU A 140 23.81 -2.78 -1.39
C LEU A 140 24.12 -1.50 -2.20
N LEU A 141 23.28 -0.47 -2.09
CA LEU A 141 23.51 0.79 -2.79
C LEU A 141 24.52 1.65 -2.00
N PRO A 142 25.55 2.20 -2.65
CA PRO A 142 26.63 2.92 -1.96
C PRO A 142 26.18 4.20 -1.26
N ASN A 143 24.97 4.69 -1.58
CA ASN A 143 24.43 5.96 -1.09
C ASN A 143 23.32 5.77 -0.04
N ARG A 144 23.06 4.54 0.44
CA ARG A 144 22.01 4.28 1.43
C ARG A 144 22.44 3.20 2.42
N MET A 145 22.13 3.38 3.69
CA MET A 145 22.33 2.36 4.72
C MET A 145 21.03 1.59 4.93
N ALA A 146 21.16 0.29 5.23
CA ALA A 146 20.02 -0.52 5.59
C ALA A 146 19.57 -0.21 7.03
N GLU A 147 18.29 0.10 7.22
CA GLU A 147 17.67 0.44 8.49
C GLU A 147 16.45 -0.42 8.78
N TRP A 148 16.40 -1.02 9.97
CA TRP A 148 15.23 -1.78 10.42
C TRP A 148 13.95 -0.92 10.49
N HIS A 149 14.12 0.39 10.62
CA HIS A 149 13.02 1.35 10.62
C HIS A 149 12.20 1.28 9.32
N ASP A 150 12.88 1.23 8.17
CA ASP A 150 12.27 1.22 6.83
C ASP A 150 11.45 -0.06 6.60
N VAL A 151 11.98 -1.20 7.04
CA VAL A 151 11.25 -2.48 7.03
C VAL A 151 9.97 -2.37 7.86
N LEU A 152 10.04 -1.79 9.06
CA LEU A 152 8.87 -1.65 9.94
C LEU A 152 7.83 -0.71 9.35
N ILE A 153 8.26 0.39 8.72
CA ILE A 153 7.37 1.30 7.97
C ILE A 153 6.64 0.54 6.86
N ASN A 154 7.36 -0.20 6.02
CA ASN A 154 6.79 -0.94 4.91
C ASN A 154 5.81 -2.03 5.38
N ILE A 155 6.15 -2.74 6.46
CA ILE A 155 5.25 -3.72 7.08
C ILE A 155 4.00 -3.04 7.64
N SER A 156 4.14 -1.90 8.32
CA SER A 156 2.99 -1.17 8.89
C SER A 156 2.02 -0.67 7.81
N ALA A 157 2.53 -0.28 6.63
CA ALA A 157 1.69 0.00 5.47
C ALA A 157 0.85 -1.19 5.04
N CYS A 158 1.43 -2.40 5.05
CA CYS A 158 0.72 -3.63 4.72
C CYS A 158 -0.42 -3.91 5.71
N TYR A 159 -0.20 -3.70 7.00
CA TYR A 159 -1.26 -3.84 8.02
C TYR A 159 -2.38 -2.82 7.83
N LEU A 160 -2.04 -1.57 7.50
CA LEU A 160 -3.04 -0.54 7.24
C LEU A 160 -3.91 -0.91 6.01
N ALA A 161 -3.27 -1.36 4.92
CA ALA A 161 -3.96 -1.83 3.73
C ALA A 161 -4.79 -3.10 4.00
N ALA A 162 -4.30 -4.00 4.87
CA ALA A 162 -5.07 -5.14 5.34
C ALA A 162 -6.34 -4.72 6.09
N GLY A 163 -6.27 -3.66 6.90
CA GLY A 163 -7.43 -3.02 7.52
C GLY A 163 -8.46 -2.55 6.50
N VAL A 164 -8.03 -1.84 5.45
CA VAL A 164 -8.92 -1.38 4.36
C VAL A 164 -9.60 -2.57 3.67
N VAL A 165 -8.85 -3.62 3.36
CA VAL A 165 -9.39 -4.85 2.76
C VAL A 165 -10.38 -5.54 3.70
N ALA A 166 -10.09 -5.61 5.00
CA ALA A 166 -10.98 -6.20 6.00
C ALA A 166 -12.31 -5.46 6.09
N VAL A 167 -12.31 -4.11 6.04
CA VAL A 167 -13.53 -3.31 5.95
C VAL A 167 -14.31 -3.67 4.68
N ALA A 168 -13.64 -3.72 3.52
CA ALA A 168 -14.29 -4.09 2.27
C ALA A 168 -14.94 -5.49 2.35
N CYS A 169 -14.24 -6.48 2.90
CA CYS A 169 -14.75 -7.85 3.06
C CYS A 169 -15.96 -7.92 4.00
N LYS A 170 -15.87 -7.27 5.17
CA LYS A 170 -16.94 -7.26 6.19
C LYS A 170 -18.23 -6.69 5.62
N TYR A 171 -18.16 -5.51 4.99
CA TYR A 171 -19.36 -4.77 4.59
C TYR A 171 -19.91 -5.21 3.23
N ARG A 172 -19.09 -5.74 2.32
CA ARG A 172 -19.57 -6.33 1.06
C ARG A 172 -20.36 -7.62 1.29
N SER A 173 -20.01 -8.42 2.29
CA SER A 173 -20.76 -9.64 2.62
C SER A 173 -22.15 -9.32 3.19
N SER A 174 -22.32 -8.18 3.85
CA SER A 174 -23.61 -7.78 4.43
C SER A 174 -24.64 -7.31 3.40
N GLU A 175 -24.22 -6.83 2.23
CA GLU A 175 -25.14 -6.36 1.17
C GLU A 175 -25.65 -7.48 0.27
N LYS A 176 -25.06 -8.68 0.31
CA LYS A 176 -25.56 -9.84 -0.46
C LYS A 176 -26.71 -10.59 0.22
N VAL A 177 -27.10 -10.17 1.43
CA VAL A 177 -28.09 -10.85 2.28
C VAL A 177 -29.44 -10.11 2.27
N VAL A 178 -29.60 -9.08 1.42
CA VAL A 178 -30.84 -8.31 1.26
C VAL A 178 -31.32 -8.39 -0.18
#